data_AF-A0A2I0N2S7-F1
#
_entry.id   AF-A0A2I0N2S7-F1
#
_cell.length_a   1.000
_cell.length_b   1.000
_cell.length_c   1.000
_cell.angle_alpha   90.00
_cell.angle_beta   90.00
_cell.angle_gamma   90.00
#
_symmetry.space_group_name_H-M   'P 1'
#
loop_
_entity.id
_entity.type
_entity.pdbx_description
1 polymer ?
#
loop_
_entity_poly.entity_id
_entity_poly.type
_entity_poly.pdbx_seq_one_letter_code
_entity_poly.pdbx_strand_id
1 'polypeptide(L)'
;MKNYRSFFRTMLIIVLLSSFISLISPILLQVWAKMGVYLNSTRIIMLIIILVASNLLNILLILFRERFAKNYNKQNFLAMMTDFFRMDYDSIISEGPSNMLEKIVTDTNQIYSYMTGSHIQIWASVIIAIVSILLILSFSPLLSIIMFVYVPISYFGYQLLNKELAKRAKVMQEETGKGF
;
A
#
# COMPACT_ATOMS: atom_id res chain seq x y z
N MET A 1 -8.01 22.40 -3.13
CA MET A 1 -7.38 21.53 -2.10
C MET A 1 -8.33 20.83 -1.10
N LYS A 2 -9.67 21.02 -1.11
CA LYS A 2 -10.60 20.35 -0.15
C LYS A 2 -10.81 18.83 -0.35
N ASN A 3 -10.33 18.24 -1.44
CA ASN A 3 -10.63 16.84 -1.81
C ASN A 3 -9.57 15.80 -1.40
N TYR A 4 -8.37 16.20 -0.96
CA TYR A 4 -7.30 15.25 -0.62
C TYR A 4 -7.65 14.34 0.56
N ARG A 5 -8.27 14.90 1.61
CA ARG A 5 -8.72 14.13 2.78
C ARG A 5 -9.81 13.11 2.42
N SER A 6 -10.74 13.49 1.54
CA SER A 6 -11.78 12.56 1.09
C SER A 6 -11.19 11.45 0.24
N PHE A 7 -10.26 11.79 -0.65
CA PHE A 7 -9.56 10.86 -1.52
C PHE A 7 -8.73 9.84 -0.73
N PHE A 8 -7.93 10.30 0.25
CA PHE A 8 -7.15 9.43 1.13
C PHE A 8 -8.04 8.47 1.93
N ARG A 9 -9.17 8.95 2.48
CA ARG A 9 -10.13 8.09 3.18
C ARG A 9 -10.68 6.99 2.28
N THR A 10 -11.10 7.32 1.06
CA THR A 10 -11.60 6.33 0.09
C THR A 10 -10.54 5.27 -0.21
N MET A 11 -9.30 5.71 -0.45
CA MET A 11 -8.18 4.83 -0.76
C MET A 11 -7.85 3.89 0.40
N LEU A 12 -7.83 4.43 1.62
CA LEU A 12 -7.63 3.67 2.85
C LEU A 12 -8.75 2.65 3.03
N ILE A 13 -10.02 3.04 2.89
CA ILE A 13 -11.18 2.13 2.99
C ILE A 13 -11.08 0.97 1.99
N ILE A 14 -10.70 1.24 0.74
CA ILE A 14 -10.55 0.17 -0.27
C ILE A 14 -9.45 -0.81 0.13
N VAL A 15 -8.32 -0.30 0.62
CA VAL A 15 -7.18 -1.12 1.04
C VAL A 15 -7.51 -1.93 2.30
N LEU A 16 -8.28 -1.36 3.23
CA LEU A 16 -8.83 -2.10 4.38
C LEU A 16 -9.77 -3.22 3.93
N LEU A 17 -10.72 -2.91 3.05
CA LEU A 17 -11.69 -3.88 2.56
C LEU A 17 -10.99 -5.05 1.85
N SER A 18 -10.01 -4.75 1.02
CA SER A 18 -9.14 -5.74 0.37
C SER A 18 -8.44 -6.65 1.39
N SER A 19 -7.89 -6.06 2.46
CA SER A 19 -7.23 -6.80 3.54
C SER A 19 -8.20 -7.76 4.22
N PHE A 20 -9.42 -7.31 4.56
CA PHE A 20 -10.44 -8.17 5.13
C PHE A 20 -10.81 -9.32 4.20
N ILE A 21 -11.01 -9.04 2.90
CA ILE A 21 -11.34 -10.07 1.90
C ILE A 21 -10.23 -11.13 1.83
N SER A 22 -8.96 -10.72 1.88
CA SER A 22 -7.82 -11.66 1.87
C SER A 22 -7.77 -12.57 3.11
N LEU A 23 -8.34 -12.12 4.23
CA LEU A 23 -8.36 -12.84 5.50
C LEU A 23 -9.57 -13.76 5.66
N ILE A 24 -10.58 -13.68 4.79
CA ILE A 24 -11.78 -14.53 4.87
C ILE A 24 -11.41 -16.01 4.86
N SER A 25 -10.52 -16.43 3.96
CA SER A 25 -10.10 -17.82 3.82
C SER A 25 -9.40 -18.39 5.06
N PRO A 26 -8.34 -17.76 5.62
CA PRO A 26 -7.71 -18.26 6.85
C PRO A 26 -8.64 -18.20 8.08
N ILE A 27 -9.51 -17.19 8.17
CA ILE A 27 -10.51 -17.10 9.27
C ILE A 27 -11.48 -18.27 9.22
N LEU A 28 -11.99 -18.60 8.02
CA LEU A 28 -12.96 -19.68 7.84
C LEU A 28 -12.37 -21.04 8.20
N LEU A 29 -11.11 -21.28 7.80
CA LEU A 29 -10.36 -22.47 8.20
C LEU A 29 -10.21 -22.57 9.73
N GLN A 30 -9.90 -21.46 10.38
CA GLN A 30 -9.74 -21.44 11.83
C GLN A 30 -11.06 -21.70 12.57
N VAL A 31 -12.17 -21.13 12.10
CA VAL A 31 -13.50 -21.39 12.68
C VAL A 31 -13.87 -22.87 12.56
N TRP A 32 -13.65 -23.48 11.40
CA TRP A 32 -13.91 -24.91 11.20
C TRP A 32 -13.03 -25.79 12.08
N ALA A 33 -11.76 -25.43 12.25
CA ALA A 33 -10.85 -26.13 13.15
C ALA A 33 -11.33 -26.06 14.61
N LYS A 34 -11.81 -24.90 15.08
CA LYS A 34 -12.37 -24.75 16.44
C LYS A 34 -13.66 -25.54 16.64
N MET A 35 -14.50 -25.66 15.62
CA MET A 35 -15.75 -26.43 15.68
C MET A 35 -15.52 -27.95 15.61
N GLY A 36 -14.27 -28.42 15.54
CA GLY A 36 -13.92 -29.83 15.50
C GLY A 36 -14.40 -30.55 14.24
N VAL A 37 -14.66 -29.81 13.15
CA VAL A 37 -15.24 -30.40 11.96
C VAL A 37 -14.17 -30.78 10.94
N TYR A 38 -14.19 -32.05 10.53
CA TYR A 38 -13.26 -32.60 9.56
C TYR A 38 -13.44 -31.98 8.17
N LEU A 39 -12.31 -31.86 7.45
CA LEU A 39 -12.29 -31.43 6.06
C LEU A 39 -12.85 -32.54 5.17
N ASN A 40 -14.10 -32.38 4.74
CA ASN A 40 -14.74 -33.23 3.74
C ASN A 40 -14.52 -32.63 2.33
N SER A 41 -14.57 -33.46 1.28
CA SER A 41 -14.40 -33.06 -0.13
C SER A 41 -15.31 -31.90 -0.54
N THR A 42 -16.55 -31.86 -0.05
CA THR A 42 -17.49 -30.75 -0.28
C THR A 42 -17.03 -29.42 0.31
N ARG A 43 -16.37 -29.45 1.47
CA ARG A 43 -15.85 -28.25 2.16
C ARG A 43 -14.55 -27.74 1.55
N ILE A 44 -13.73 -28.65 1.03
CA ILE A 44 -12.54 -28.31 0.23
C ILE A 44 -12.97 -27.55 -1.04
N ILE A 45 -13.99 -28.04 -1.75
CA ILE A 45 -14.55 -27.34 -2.92
C ILE A 45 -15.10 -25.97 -2.52
N MET A 46 -15.82 -25.87 -1.40
CA MET A 46 -16.31 -24.60 -0.86
C MET A 46 -15.17 -23.60 -0.55
N LEU A 47 -14.07 -24.06 0.06
CA LEU A 47 -12.89 -23.24 0.30
C LEU A 47 -12.26 -22.72 -0.99
N ILE A 48 -12.15 -23.59 -2.01
CA ILE A 48 -11.62 -23.19 -3.33
C ILE A 48 -12.51 -22.11 -3.94
N ILE A 49 -13.84 -22.27 -3.90
CA ILE A 49 -14.77 -21.28 -4.41
C ILE A 49 -14.62 -19.94 -3.67
N ILE A 50 -14.51 -19.96 -2.35
CA ILE A 50 -14.31 -18.75 -1.53
C ILE A 50 -12.97 -18.09 -1.86
N LEU A 51 -11.90 -18.86 -2.03
CA LEU A 51 -10.58 -18.35 -2.42
C LEU A 51 -10.62 -17.68 -3.80
N VAL A 52 -11.27 -18.31 -4.78
CA VAL A 52 -11.40 -17.74 -6.13
C VAL A 52 -12.25 -16.47 -6.09
N ALA A 53 -13.39 -16.50 -5.39
CA ALA A 53 -14.29 -15.35 -5.28
C ALA A 53 -13.63 -14.16 -4.56
N SER A 54 -12.93 -14.41 -3.45
CA SER A 54 -12.20 -13.37 -2.70
C SER A 54 -11.08 -12.75 -3.53
N ASN A 55 -10.34 -13.55 -4.30
CA ASN A 55 -9.31 -13.03 -5.21
C ASN A 55 -9.91 -12.18 -6.34
N LEU A 56 -10.99 -12.63 -6.97
CA LEU A 56 -11.69 -11.83 -7.98
C LEU A 56 -12.18 -10.49 -7.43
N LEU A 57 -12.75 -10.49 -6.23
CA LEU A 57 -13.20 -9.27 -5.56
C LEU A 57 -12.02 -8.33 -5.25
N ASN A 58 -10.90 -8.88 -4.79
CA ASN A 58 -9.67 -8.10 -4.59
C ASN A 58 -9.18 -7.45 -5.89
N ILE A 59 -9.17 -8.16 -7.01
CA ILE A 59 -8.79 -7.60 -8.32
C ILE A 59 -9.73 -6.44 -8.71
N LEU A 60 -11.04 -6.62 -8.55
CA LEU A 60 -12.02 -5.56 -8.84
C LEU A 60 -11.78 -4.31 -7.98
N LEU A 61 -11.48 -4.49 -6.69
CA LEU A 61 -11.15 -3.38 -5.80
C LEU A 61 -9.87 -2.66 -6.24
N ILE A 62 -8.84 -3.39 -6.65
CA ILE A 62 -7.60 -2.81 -7.17
C ILE A 62 -7.85 -2.00 -8.44
N LEU A 63 -8.66 -2.51 -9.38
CA LEU A 63 -9.01 -1.78 -10.60
C LEU A 63 -9.80 -0.50 -10.31
N PHE A 64 -10.77 -0.57 -9.39
CA PHE A 64 -11.52 0.61 -8.96
C PHE A 64 -10.60 1.67 -8.34
N ARG A 65 -9.68 1.20 -7.49
CA ARG A 65 -8.66 2.00 -6.82
C ARG A 65 -7.77 2.74 -7.82
N GLU A 66 -7.26 2.04 -8.83
CA GLU A 66 -6.40 2.63 -9.87
C GLU A 66 -7.14 3.66 -10.74
N ARG A 67 -8.38 3.36 -11.13
CA ARG A 67 -9.21 4.30 -11.89
C ARG A 67 -9.48 5.57 -11.10
N PHE A 68 -9.82 5.44 -9.82
CA PHE A 68 -10.05 6.57 -8.93
C PHE A 68 -8.78 7.43 -8.78
N ALA A 69 -7.62 6.79 -8.57
CA ALA A 69 -6.33 7.48 -8.47
C ALA A 69 -5.94 8.21 -9.76
N LYS A 70 -6.11 7.58 -10.92
CA LYS A 70 -5.85 8.24 -12.21
C LYS A 70 -6.71 9.49 -12.40
N ASN A 71 -8.01 9.40 -12.10
CA ASN A 71 -8.92 10.52 -12.29
C ASN A 71 -8.61 11.69 -11.34
N TYR A 72 -8.29 11.39 -10.08
CA TYR A 72 -7.88 12.40 -9.11
C TYR A 72 -6.55 13.06 -9.51
N ASN A 73 -5.58 12.27 -9.97
CA ASN A 73 -4.28 12.80 -10.38
C ASN A 73 -4.40 13.77 -11.57
N LYS A 74 -5.23 13.43 -12.55
CA LYS A 74 -5.53 14.33 -13.68
C LYS A 74 -6.12 15.65 -13.21
N GLN A 75 -7.06 15.63 -12.27
CA GLN A 75 -7.66 16.85 -11.71
C GLN A 75 -6.63 17.68 -10.95
N ASN A 76 -5.74 17.03 -10.19
CA ASN A 76 -4.71 17.72 -9.43
C ASN A 76 -3.69 18.40 -10.35
N PHE A 77 -3.25 17.72 -11.41
CA PHE A 77 -2.38 18.31 -12.43
C PHE A 77 -3.03 19.54 -13.09
N LEU A 78 -4.29 19.43 -13.51
CA LEU A 78 -5.01 20.56 -14.12
C LEU A 78 -5.18 21.74 -13.15
N ALA A 79 -5.41 21.47 -11.87
CA ALA A 79 -5.49 22.51 -10.84
C ALA A 79 -4.15 23.25 -10.70
N MET A 80 -3.05 22.51 -10.56
CA MET A 80 -1.70 23.09 -10.44
C MET A 80 -1.29 23.87 -11.69
N MET A 81 -1.64 23.38 -12.89
CA MET A 81 -1.45 24.12 -14.14
C MET A 81 -2.27 25.41 -14.19
N THR A 82 -3.52 25.37 -13.72
CA THR A 82 -4.37 26.58 -13.66
C THR A 82 -3.80 27.61 -12.70
N ASP A 83 -3.27 27.17 -11.56
CA ASP A 83 -2.62 28.05 -10.59
C ASP A 83 -1.32 28.65 -11.17
N PHE A 84 -0.54 27.86 -11.92
CA PHE A 84 0.63 28.34 -12.65
C PHE A 84 0.30 29.44 -13.67
N PHE A 85 -0.76 29.26 -14.47
CA PHE A 85 -1.21 30.28 -15.43
C PHE A 85 -1.75 31.56 -14.78
N ARG A 86 -2.02 31.55 -13.47
CA ARG A 86 -2.51 32.70 -12.70
C ARG A 86 -1.41 33.38 -11.89
N MET A 87 -0.17 32.90 -11.94
CA MET A 87 0.94 33.51 -11.22
C MET A 87 1.40 34.81 -11.86
N ASP A 88 1.88 35.73 -11.01
CA ASP A 88 2.47 36.99 -11.46
C ASP A 88 3.73 36.74 -12.30
N TYR A 89 3.89 37.55 -13.34
CA TYR A 89 4.97 37.41 -14.32
C TYR A 89 6.36 37.48 -13.67
N ASP A 90 6.53 38.35 -12.66
CA ASP A 90 7.78 38.49 -11.91
C ASP A 90 8.14 37.21 -11.15
N SER A 91 7.13 36.51 -10.61
CA SER A 91 7.35 35.22 -9.92
C SER A 91 7.80 34.13 -10.90
N ILE A 92 7.19 34.09 -12.10
CA ILE A 92 7.55 33.12 -13.15
C ILE A 92 8.98 33.36 -13.65
N ILE A 93 9.38 34.63 -13.81
CA ILE A 93 10.74 34.98 -14.21
C ILE A 93 11.74 34.62 -13.11
N SER A 94 11.42 34.86 -11.84
CA SER A 94 12.32 34.60 -10.71
C SER A 94 12.60 33.10 -10.48
N GLU A 95 11.58 32.24 -10.60
CA GLU A 95 11.73 30.80 -10.37
C GLU A 95 12.11 30.02 -11.64
N GLY A 96 11.84 30.59 -12.81
CA GLY A 96 12.03 29.95 -14.11
C GLY A 96 10.84 29.06 -14.50
N PRO A 97 10.25 29.23 -15.70
CA PRO A 97 9.06 28.49 -16.11
C PRO A 97 9.29 26.97 -16.19
N SER A 98 10.49 26.54 -16.61
CA SER A 98 10.85 25.11 -16.67
C SER A 98 10.90 24.46 -15.30
N ASN A 99 11.45 25.16 -14.30
CA ASN A 99 11.54 24.67 -12.92
C ASN A 99 10.15 24.53 -12.30
N MET A 100 9.26 25.49 -12.54
CA MET A 100 7.88 25.40 -12.08
C MET A 100 7.13 24.24 -12.73
N LEU A 101 7.29 24.04 -14.04
CA LEU A 101 6.69 22.90 -14.73
C LEU A 101 7.22 21.57 -14.19
N GLU A 102 8.53 21.47 -13.95
CA GLU A 102 9.16 20.29 -13.37
C GLU A 102 8.64 19.99 -11.95
N LYS A 103 8.46 21.01 -11.12
CA LYS A 103 7.80 20.88 -9.81
C LYS A 103 6.37 20.35 -9.95
N ILE A 104 5.56 20.91 -10.84
CA ILE A 104 4.16 20.47 -11.04
C ILE A 104 4.10 18.99 -11.46
N VAL A 105 4.96 18.58 -12.41
CA VAL A 105 5.05 17.18 -12.87
C VAL A 105 5.53 16.27 -11.73
N THR A 106 6.56 16.69 -11.01
CA THR A 106 7.15 15.92 -9.91
C THR A 106 6.15 15.74 -8.77
N ASP A 107 5.48 16.80 -8.33
CA ASP A 107 4.48 16.77 -7.27
C ASP A 107 3.27 15.90 -7.65
N THR A 108 2.80 16.02 -8.88
CA THR A 108 1.71 15.19 -9.42
C THR A 108 2.11 13.71 -9.39
N ASN A 109 3.33 13.38 -9.84
CA ASN A 109 3.83 12.00 -9.82
C ASN A 109 4.06 11.48 -8.40
N GLN A 110 4.57 12.30 -7.49
CA GLN A 110 4.76 11.93 -6.09
C GLN A 110 3.41 11.68 -5.40
N ILE A 111 2.39 12.51 -5.66
CA ILE A 111 1.04 12.28 -5.16
C ILE A 111 0.51 10.97 -5.72
N TYR A 112 0.63 10.71 -7.01
CA TYR A 112 0.21 9.43 -7.60
C TYR A 112 0.94 8.22 -7.01
N SER A 113 2.26 8.31 -6.82
CA SER A 113 3.11 7.25 -6.28
C SER A 113 2.83 7.01 -4.80
N TYR A 114 2.63 8.06 -4.01
CA TYR A 114 2.22 7.94 -2.61
C TYR A 114 0.86 7.25 -2.49
N MET A 115 -0.05 7.54 -3.41
CA MET A 115 -1.40 6.99 -3.39
C MET A 115 -1.46 5.53 -3.87
N THR A 116 -0.85 5.23 -5.01
CA THR A 116 -0.91 3.88 -5.60
C THR A 116 0.17 2.95 -5.06
N GLY A 117 1.21 3.50 -4.47
CA GLY A 117 2.37 2.77 -3.98
C GLY A 117 2.25 2.24 -2.56
N SER A 118 3.41 1.89 -2.02
CA SER A 118 3.57 1.17 -0.76
C SER A 118 3.05 1.90 0.48
N HIS A 119 2.98 3.24 0.45
CA HIS A 119 2.62 4.05 1.62
C HIS A 119 1.22 3.74 2.17
N ILE A 120 0.22 3.58 1.29
CA ILE A 120 -1.13 3.20 1.74
C ILE A 120 -1.19 1.71 2.08
N GLN A 121 -0.40 0.89 1.39
CA GLN A 121 -0.36 -0.55 1.61
C GLN A 121 0.20 -0.94 2.98
N ILE A 122 1.05 -0.11 3.59
CA ILE A 122 1.53 -0.30 4.98
C ILE A 122 0.35 -0.48 5.94
N TRP A 123 -0.73 0.31 5.80
CA TRP A 123 -1.90 0.21 6.68
C TRP A 123 -2.63 -1.13 6.55
N ALA A 124 -2.76 -1.64 5.32
CA ALA A 124 -3.24 -3.00 5.08
C ALA A 124 -2.37 -4.03 5.78
N SER A 125 -1.05 -3.96 5.57
CA SER A 125 -0.10 -4.92 6.14
C SER A 125 -0.12 -4.93 7.67
N VAL A 126 -0.23 -3.77 8.31
CA VAL A 126 -0.36 -3.66 9.77
C VAL A 126 -1.61 -4.38 10.26
N ILE A 127 -2.75 -4.19 9.60
CA ILE A 127 -4.01 -4.83 9.99
C ILE A 127 -3.98 -6.33 9.75
N ILE A 128 -3.43 -6.77 8.63
CA ILE A 128 -3.22 -8.18 8.34
C ILE A 128 -2.35 -8.82 9.42
N ALA A 129 -1.27 -8.15 9.86
CA ALA A 129 -0.42 -8.63 10.92
C ALA A 129 -1.15 -8.72 12.26
N ILE A 130 -1.90 -7.69 12.66
CA ILE A 130 -2.69 -7.67 13.90
C ILE A 130 -3.72 -8.79 13.90
N VAL A 131 -4.53 -8.90 12.83
CA VAL A 131 -5.55 -9.95 12.73
C VAL A 131 -4.90 -11.33 12.77
N SER A 132 -3.79 -11.54 12.06
CA SER A 132 -3.08 -12.83 12.07
C SER A 132 -2.58 -13.21 13.48
N ILE A 133 -2.02 -12.26 14.24
CA ILE A 133 -1.59 -12.49 15.62
C ILE A 133 -2.78 -12.83 16.53
N LEU A 134 -3.91 -12.14 16.35
CA LEU A 134 -5.15 -12.41 17.10
C LEU A 134 -5.73 -13.80 16.77
N LEU A 135 -5.67 -14.22 15.51
CA LEU A 135 -6.07 -15.57 15.11
C LEU A 135 -5.16 -16.61 15.79
N ILE A 136 -3.84 -16.41 15.80
CA ILE A 136 -2.91 -17.35 16.44
C ILE A 136 -3.12 -17.40 17.96
N LEU A 137 -3.41 -16.26 18.60
CA LEU A 137 -3.73 -16.18 20.03
C LEU A 137 -4.91 -17.08 20.39
N SER A 138 -5.90 -17.15 19.50
CA SER A 138 -7.09 -18.00 19.64
C SER A 138 -6.83 -19.51 19.57
N PHE A 139 -5.67 -19.93 19.05
CA PHE A 139 -5.28 -21.34 18.93
C PHE A 139 -4.26 -21.72 20.00
N SER A 140 -3.23 -20.89 20.19
CA SER A 140 -2.14 -21.16 21.11
C SER A 140 -1.51 -19.84 21.61
N PRO A 141 -1.63 -19.52 22.90
CA PRO A 141 -1.08 -18.28 23.46
C PRO A 141 0.45 -18.18 23.30
N LEU A 142 1.17 -19.30 23.43
CA LEU A 142 2.63 -19.33 23.34
C LEU A 142 3.16 -18.93 21.95
N LEU A 143 2.57 -19.46 20.87
CA LEU A 143 2.98 -19.12 19.50
C LEU A 143 2.67 -17.65 19.16
N SER A 144 1.61 -17.09 19.74
CA SER A 144 1.27 -15.67 19.55
C SER A 144 2.35 -14.74 20.12
N ILE A 145 2.88 -15.06 21.31
CA ILE A 145 3.97 -14.29 21.93
C ILE A 145 5.24 -14.36 21.08
N ILE A 146 5.60 -15.54 20.58
CA ILE A 146 6.76 -15.71 19.70
C ILE A 146 6.62 -14.87 18.43
N MET A 147 5.44 -14.92 17.78
CA MET A 147 5.15 -14.10 16.60
C MET A 147 5.17 -12.60 16.90
N PHE A 148 4.68 -12.18 18.07
CA PHE A 148 4.70 -10.79 18.48
C PHE A 148 6.12 -10.26 18.66
N VAL A 149 7.05 -11.08 19.19
CA VAL A 149 8.48 -10.74 19.31
C VAL A 149 9.19 -10.78 17.94
N TYR A 150 8.75 -11.65 17.03
CA TYR A 150 9.32 -11.76 15.69
C TYR A 150 9.07 -10.50 14.83
N VAL A 151 7.88 -9.88 14.94
CA VAL A 151 7.54 -8.66 14.18
C VAL A 151 8.56 -7.52 14.35
N PRO A 152 8.92 -7.06 15.56
CA PRO A 152 9.91 -6.00 15.72
C PRO A 152 11.31 -6.42 15.28
N ILE A 153 11.72 -7.67 15.53
CA ILE A 153 13.02 -8.19 15.07
C ILE A 153 13.12 -8.11 13.55
N SER A 154 12.08 -8.55 12.85
CA SER A 154 11.98 -8.49 11.39
C SER A 154 12.03 -7.04 10.89
N TYR A 155 11.27 -6.14 11.52
CA TYR A 155 11.27 -4.72 11.17
C TYR A 155 12.67 -4.08 11.28
N PHE A 156 13.36 -4.27 12.42
CA PHE A 156 14.71 -3.74 12.61
C PHE A 156 15.73 -4.40 11.68
N GLY A 157 15.59 -5.70 11.43
CA GLY A 157 16.43 -6.43 10.48
C GLY A 157 16.35 -5.84 9.07
N TYR A 158 15.14 -5.62 8.56
CA TYR A 158 14.94 -4.96 7.27
C TYR A 158 15.42 -3.51 7.25
N GLN A 159 15.25 -2.76 8.35
CA GLN A 159 15.74 -1.39 8.43
C GLN A 159 17.27 -1.32 8.32
N LEU A 160 17.99 -2.21 9.00
CA LEU A 160 19.45 -2.30 8.93
C LEU A 160 19.92 -2.70 7.53
N LEU A 161 19.26 -3.71 6.94
CA LEU A 161 19.55 -4.16 5.58
C LEU A 161 19.36 -3.03 4.55
N ASN A 162 18.26 -2.29 4.65
CA ASN A 162 17.96 -1.19 3.74
C ASN A 162 18.94 -0.02 3.88
N LYS A 163 19.44 0.27 5.10
CA LYS A 163 20.49 1.27 5.30
C LYS A 163 21.79 0.87 4.60
N GLU A 164 22.18 -0.39 4.72
CA GLU A 164 23.39 -0.91 4.07
C GLU A 164 23.24 -0.93 2.55
N LEU A 165 22.08 -1.35 2.03
CA LEU A 165 21.75 -1.30 0.60
C LEU A 165 21.79 0.13 0.07
N ALA A 166 21.24 1.11 0.80
CA ALA A 166 21.28 2.50 0.39
C ALA A 166 22.72 3.05 0.33
N LYS A 167 23.56 2.67 1.30
CA LYS A 167 24.99 3.01 1.29
C LYS A 167 25.69 2.43 0.07
N ARG A 168 25.47 1.14 -0.23
CA ARG A 168 26.07 0.47 -1.40
C ARG A 168 25.55 1.03 -2.73
N ALA A 169 24.26 1.35 -2.81
CA ALA A 169 23.66 1.97 -3.98
C ALA A 169 24.27 3.36 -4.25
N LYS A 170 24.54 4.14 -3.20
CA LYS A 170 25.23 5.43 -3.32
C LYS A 170 26.66 5.26 -3.85
N VAL A 171 27.42 4.30 -3.31
CA VAL A 171 28.77 3.98 -3.81
C VAL A 171 28.71 3.57 -5.29
N MET A 172 27.77 2.70 -5.68
CA MET A 172 27.59 2.31 -7.08
C MET A 172 27.20 3.48 -7.99
N GLN A 173 26.34 4.39 -7.54
CA GLN A 173 26.00 5.60 -8.30
C GLN A 173 27.20 6.54 -8.45
N GLU A 174 28.02 6.68 -7.42
CA GLU A 174 29.24 7.49 -7.46
C GLU A 174 30.30 6.86 -8.37
N GLU A 175 30.48 5.53 -8.35
CA GLU A 175 31.44 4.83 -9.22
C GLU A 175 30.97 4.78 -10.67
N THR A 176 29.68 4.61 -10.92
CA THR A 176 29.11 4.59 -12.29
C THR A 176 28.98 6.01 -12.87
N GLY A 177 28.72 7.01 -12.02
CA GLY A 177 28.67 8.43 -12.41
C GLY A 177 30.06 9.04 -12.60
N LYS A 178 31.10 8.47 -11.98
CA LYS A 178 32.52 8.75 -12.27
C LYS A 178 33.05 7.85 -13.41
N GLY A 179 32.21 7.52 -14.39
CA GLY A 179 32.68 6.83 -15.60
C GLY A 179 34.00 7.44 -16.08
N PHE A 180 34.94 6.58 -16.45
CA PHE A 180 36.27 6.88 -17.01
C PHE A 180 36.47 8.33 -17.50
#